data_AF-A0ABC9GSS2-F1
#
_entry.id   AF-A0ABC9GSS2-F1
#
_cell.length_a   1.000
_cell.length_b   1.000
_cell.length_c   1.000
_cell.angle_alpha   90.00
_cell.angle_beta   90.00
_cell.angle_gamma   90.00
#
_symmetry.space_group_name_H-M   'P 1'
#
loop_
_entity.id
_entity.type
_entity.pdbx_description
1 polymer ?
#
loop_
_entity_poly.entity_id
_entity_poly.type
_entity_poly.pdbx_seq_one_letter_code
_entity_poly.pdbx_strand_id
1 'polypeptide(L)'
;MAAITAPPPPAPASTSCRLPRRRSRPLTRVAASSSRFRPSSSRRPSSSISFPGAGSSGGGGEILHVPPPPPPAAPPGAPVYVTLPADAVGPGGRVARRRAMGASLAALAAAGVAGVAFELWWGVVERQGPGEYDWAGYLDLAAMARHHGLRVRAILAFHQCGAGPHDPLWIPLPQWVLEEMDKVPDLSYTNRYQQRNKEYISLGCDSLPVLRGRSPMQAYSDFMRSFRNTFEDYLGAIVTEVQVGMGPGGELRYPSCPTEKLNQPGSSSELGEFQCYDKFMQASLSAHAQILGIQEWRSGGSTGTDGSQQDLEETSFFRADGGYWDTPYGRFFLEWYSGMLVLHGERLCMIADTIFSGTGVTISGKVAGIHWHYYTCAHPSELTAGYYNTLLRDGYLPIARMFAKYKAALCCGCFDLRDAERMNPESSPEGTLRQLVGAAKMCNLPLNGENSVTRLDDASLNQVIRSSRLYSGRSSGTSFSFNYVRMNKSLFEFHNWSRFTKFVRQMSDARTFLARLDVRRGQQYLSSMSVVWVVSRACAYT
;
A
#
# COMPACT_ATOMS: atom_id res chain seq x y z
N MET A 1 26.41 -14.43 53.92
CA MET A 1 27.29 -13.26 54.09
C MET A 1 28.54 -13.45 53.24
N ALA A 2 28.61 -12.76 52.10
CA ALA A 2 29.80 -12.34 51.38
C ALA A 2 29.28 -11.41 50.27
N ALA A 3 29.56 -10.11 50.38
CA ALA A 3 29.07 -9.08 49.47
C ALA A 3 30.08 -8.86 48.34
N ILE A 4 29.60 -8.79 47.10
CA ILE A 4 30.37 -8.42 45.91
C ILE A 4 29.97 -7.00 45.53
N THR A 5 30.93 -6.09 45.54
CA THR A 5 30.82 -4.64 45.27
C THR A 5 30.92 -4.32 43.77
N ALA A 6 30.13 -3.34 43.32
CA ALA A 6 30.10 -2.81 41.95
C ALA A 6 31.23 -1.78 41.66
N PRO A 7 31.63 -1.58 40.38
CA PRO A 7 32.74 -0.70 39.99
C PRO A 7 32.32 0.78 39.79
N PRO A 8 33.28 1.75 39.81
CA PRO A 8 32.98 3.18 39.75
C PRO A 8 32.88 3.75 38.30
N PRO A 9 32.25 4.93 38.12
CA PRO A 9 32.07 5.57 36.81
C PRO A 9 33.30 6.40 36.35
N PRO A 10 33.42 6.72 35.04
CA PRO A 10 34.60 7.37 34.48
C PRO A 10 34.62 8.90 34.65
N ALA A 11 35.83 9.47 34.72
CA ALA A 11 36.11 10.89 34.94
C ALA A 11 36.14 11.72 33.63
N PRO A 12 35.89 13.05 33.68
CA PRO A 12 35.83 13.90 32.50
C PRO A 12 37.23 14.38 32.05
N ALA A 13 37.47 14.36 30.74
CA ALA A 13 38.69 14.88 30.13
C ALA A 13 38.65 16.41 30.01
N SER A 14 39.74 17.05 30.43
CA SER A 14 40.02 18.48 30.26
C SER A 14 41.22 18.66 29.32
N THR A 15 41.07 19.48 28.29
CA THR A 15 42.18 20.02 27.50
C THR A 15 41.86 21.45 27.07
N SER A 16 42.81 22.34 27.34
CA SER A 16 42.82 23.76 27.00
C SER A 16 43.90 24.00 25.96
N CYS A 17 43.61 24.73 24.86
CA CYS A 17 44.40 25.90 24.42
C CYS A 17 43.89 26.56 23.11
N ARG A 18 43.41 27.81 23.29
CA ARG A 18 43.62 29.07 22.53
C ARG A 18 43.59 29.13 20.98
N LEU A 19 42.73 30.03 20.44
CA LEU A 19 43.05 31.35 19.79
C LEU A 19 41.74 32.00 19.20
N PRO A 20 41.73 33.23 18.63
CA PRO A 20 41.45 34.51 19.29
C PRO A 20 40.11 35.19 18.89
N ARG A 21 39.70 36.19 19.69
CA ARG A 21 38.58 37.13 19.45
C ARG A 21 38.87 38.10 18.29
N ARG A 22 37.88 38.36 17.42
CA ARG A 22 37.50 39.74 17.01
C ARG A 22 36.11 39.86 16.35
N ARG A 23 35.28 40.69 17.00
CA ARG A 23 34.36 41.76 16.48
C ARG A 23 33.19 41.35 15.55
N SER A 24 31.94 41.44 16.07
CA SER A 24 30.91 42.50 15.83
C SER A 24 30.12 42.30 14.52
N ARG A 25 28.79 42.39 14.39
CA ARG A 25 27.72 43.19 15.05
C ARG A 25 26.34 42.58 14.65
N PRO A 26 25.19 43.05 15.20
CA PRO A 26 23.95 42.28 15.33
C PRO A 26 23.02 42.37 14.11
N LEU A 27 22.18 41.35 13.93
CA LEU A 27 21.03 41.40 13.03
C LEU A 27 19.83 42.02 13.76
N THR A 28 19.35 43.10 13.15
CA THR A 28 18.27 43.99 13.54
C THR A 28 16.91 43.27 13.48
N ARG A 29 16.12 43.39 14.55
CA ARG A 29 14.66 43.16 14.52
C ARG A 29 14.02 44.25 13.66
N VAL A 30 13.21 43.86 12.68
CA VAL A 30 12.24 44.76 12.05
C VAL A 30 10.83 44.19 12.27
N ALA A 31 10.00 45.04 12.87
CA ALA A 31 8.62 44.80 13.20
C ALA A 31 7.75 44.66 11.94
N ALA A 32 6.79 43.72 11.98
CA ALA A 32 5.73 43.62 10.99
C ALA A 32 4.71 44.74 11.23
N SER A 33 4.66 45.69 10.28
CA SER A 33 3.63 46.72 10.22
C SER A 33 2.32 46.14 9.71
N SER A 34 1.26 46.32 10.49
CA SER A 34 -0.13 46.17 10.09
C SER A 34 -0.48 47.12 8.93
N SER A 35 -0.91 46.59 7.80
CA SER A 35 -1.60 47.36 6.77
C SER A 35 -2.97 46.74 6.49
N ARG A 36 -4.00 47.56 6.72
CA ARG A 36 -5.41 47.30 6.45
C ARG A 36 -5.61 47.34 4.94
N PHE A 37 -6.17 46.27 4.36
CA PHE A 37 -6.76 46.32 3.02
C PHE A 37 -8.28 46.40 3.12
N ARG A 38 -8.82 47.51 2.59
CA ARG A 38 -10.26 47.72 2.34
C ARG A 38 -10.70 46.91 1.11
N PRO A 39 -11.95 46.44 1.05
CA PRO A 39 -12.50 45.82 -0.15
C PRO A 39 -13.00 46.89 -1.13
N SER A 40 -12.54 46.83 -2.38
CA SER A 40 -13.10 47.63 -3.47
C SER A 40 -14.10 46.79 -4.27
N SER A 41 -15.36 47.19 -4.19
CA SER A 41 -16.46 46.78 -5.05
C SER A 41 -16.25 47.23 -6.50
N SER A 42 -16.37 46.33 -7.46
CA SER A 42 -16.67 46.69 -8.85
C SER A 42 -17.78 45.80 -9.40
N ARG A 43 -18.99 46.35 -9.38
CA ARG A 43 -20.12 45.95 -10.22
C ARG A 43 -19.74 46.14 -11.69
N ARG A 44 -20.12 45.20 -12.55
CA ARG A 44 -20.33 45.45 -13.98
C ARG A 44 -21.65 44.82 -14.45
N PRO A 45 -22.29 45.43 -15.46
CA PRO A 45 -23.74 45.54 -15.52
C PRO A 45 -24.39 44.49 -16.41
N SER A 46 -25.63 44.20 -16.06
CA SER A 46 -26.67 43.58 -16.88
C SER A 46 -26.99 44.45 -18.10
N SER A 47 -26.89 43.89 -19.30
CA SER A 47 -27.44 44.49 -20.53
C SER A 47 -28.59 43.62 -21.04
N SER A 48 -29.80 44.12 -20.78
CA SER A 48 -31.06 43.79 -21.45
C SER A 48 -30.99 44.15 -22.94
N ILE A 49 -31.46 43.28 -23.82
CA ILE A 49 -31.74 43.61 -25.22
C ILE A 49 -33.23 43.41 -25.44
N SER A 50 -33.89 44.51 -25.80
CA SER A 50 -35.28 44.59 -26.24
C SER A 50 -35.29 44.96 -27.73
N PHE A 51 -36.27 44.41 -28.44
CA PHE A 51 -36.48 44.43 -29.90
C PHE A 51 -36.56 45.82 -30.54
N PRO A 52 -36.34 45.88 -31.87
CA PRO A 52 -37.28 46.58 -32.74
C PRO A 52 -37.84 45.66 -33.84
N GLY A 53 -39.07 45.96 -34.26
CA GLY A 53 -39.85 45.19 -35.21
C GLY A 53 -39.66 45.56 -36.69
N ALA A 54 -40.08 44.60 -37.52
CA ALA A 54 -40.68 44.66 -38.85
C ALA A 54 -40.02 45.50 -39.97
N GLY A 55 -39.43 44.78 -40.93
CA GLY A 55 -39.24 45.19 -42.32
C GLY A 55 -39.16 43.95 -43.22
N SER A 56 -40.12 43.81 -44.13
CA SER A 56 -40.36 42.66 -45.00
C SER A 56 -39.41 42.59 -46.20
N SER A 57 -38.86 41.40 -46.52
CA SER A 57 -38.78 40.87 -47.91
C SER A 57 -37.99 39.55 -48.00
N GLY A 58 -38.68 38.47 -48.42
CA GLY A 58 -38.24 37.49 -49.42
C GLY A 58 -37.05 36.54 -49.18
N GLY A 59 -37.35 35.24 -49.08
CA GLY A 59 -36.61 34.21 -49.83
C GLY A 59 -35.78 33.18 -49.04
N GLY A 60 -36.16 31.90 -49.14
CA GLY A 60 -35.27 30.73 -49.01
C GLY A 60 -35.06 30.20 -47.59
N GLY A 61 -35.91 29.27 -47.14
CA GLY A 61 -35.70 28.52 -45.91
C GLY A 61 -34.64 27.43 -46.07
N GLU A 62 -33.45 27.65 -45.51
CA GLU A 62 -32.48 26.59 -45.22
C GLU A 62 -32.55 26.29 -43.72
N ILE A 63 -33.00 25.08 -43.36
CA ILE A 63 -33.05 24.61 -41.98
C ILE A 63 -31.60 24.35 -41.53
N LEU A 64 -31.01 25.29 -40.81
CA LEU A 64 -29.74 25.10 -40.11
C LEU A 64 -29.91 24.02 -39.04
N HIS A 65 -29.51 22.79 -39.38
CA HIS A 65 -29.28 21.73 -38.42
C HIS A 65 -28.14 22.14 -37.48
N VAL A 66 -28.49 22.64 -36.30
CA VAL A 66 -27.54 22.77 -35.19
C VAL A 66 -27.15 21.34 -34.76
N PRO A 67 -25.88 20.92 -34.89
CA PRO A 67 -25.48 19.60 -34.43
C PRO A 67 -25.68 19.53 -32.90
N PRO A 68 -26.15 18.38 -32.38
CA PRO A 68 -26.32 18.21 -30.95
C PRO A 68 -24.97 18.47 -30.24
N PRO A 69 -24.99 19.03 -29.02
CA PRO A 69 -23.77 19.23 -28.26
C PRO A 69 -23.01 17.90 -28.17
N PRO A 70 -21.67 17.91 -28.32
CA PRO A 70 -20.89 16.68 -28.26
C PRO A 70 -21.20 15.95 -26.96
N PRO A 71 -21.34 14.62 -27.00
CA PRO A 71 -21.60 13.85 -25.79
C PRO A 71 -20.55 14.21 -24.74
N PRO A 72 -20.95 14.28 -23.45
CA PRO A 72 -20.01 14.62 -22.38
C PRO A 72 -18.78 13.73 -22.50
N ALA A 73 -17.59 14.34 -22.51
CA ALA A 73 -16.33 13.61 -22.59
C ALA A 73 -16.33 12.51 -21.53
N ALA A 74 -16.15 11.26 -21.98
CA ALA A 74 -16.04 10.12 -21.08
C ALA A 74 -14.94 10.40 -20.04
N PRO A 75 -15.13 10.01 -18.77
CA PRO A 75 -14.07 10.15 -17.78
C PRO A 75 -12.80 9.46 -18.31
N PRO A 76 -11.61 10.05 -18.08
CA PRO A 76 -10.35 9.45 -18.51
C PRO A 76 -10.23 8.04 -17.93
N GLY A 77 -9.81 7.08 -18.75
CA GLY A 77 -9.78 5.69 -18.34
C GLY A 77 -8.68 5.40 -17.32
N ALA A 78 -8.87 4.33 -16.56
CA ALA A 78 -7.93 3.89 -15.55
C ALA A 78 -6.80 3.06 -16.17
N PRO A 79 -5.51 3.41 -15.98
CA PRO A 79 -4.40 2.55 -16.40
C PRO A 79 -4.45 1.22 -15.66
N VAL A 80 -4.24 0.13 -16.40
CA VAL A 80 -4.08 -1.22 -15.86
C VAL A 80 -2.60 -1.57 -15.78
N TYR A 81 -2.17 -2.03 -14.62
CA TYR A 81 -0.88 -2.63 -14.34
C TYR A 81 -1.05 -4.13 -14.09
N VAL A 82 0.03 -4.89 -14.22
CA VAL A 82 0.04 -6.33 -13.95
C VAL A 82 1.21 -6.65 -13.04
N THR A 83 0.93 -7.30 -11.92
CA THR A 83 1.99 -7.78 -11.00
C THR A 83 2.67 -8.99 -11.61
N LEU A 84 4.00 -8.96 -11.68
CA LEU A 84 4.81 -10.07 -12.18
C LEU A 84 4.76 -11.27 -11.20
N PRO A 85 5.27 -12.45 -11.62
CA PRO A 85 5.41 -13.55 -10.71
C PRO A 85 6.28 -13.20 -9.49
N ALA A 86 5.93 -13.66 -8.29
CA ALA A 86 6.72 -13.46 -7.08
C ALA A 86 8.17 -13.97 -7.25
N ASP A 87 8.35 -15.06 -7.99
CA ASP A 87 9.62 -15.68 -8.36
C ASP A 87 10.28 -15.06 -9.60
N ALA A 88 9.84 -13.88 -10.08
CA ALA A 88 10.39 -13.25 -11.28
C ALA A 88 11.91 -13.02 -11.18
N VAL A 89 12.43 -12.77 -9.98
CA VAL A 89 13.85 -12.87 -9.65
C VAL A 89 14.02 -13.99 -8.65
N GLY A 90 14.74 -15.04 -9.03
CA GLY A 90 14.95 -16.20 -8.17
C GLY A 90 15.96 -15.93 -7.03
N PRO A 91 16.12 -16.88 -6.09
CA PRO A 91 17.01 -16.73 -4.92
C PRO A 91 18.47 -16.38 -5.26
N GLY A 92 18.93 -16.74 -6.46
CA GLY A 92 20.26 -16.39 -6.97
C GLY A 92 20.41 -14.95 -7.46
N GLY A 93 19.40 -14.09 -7.33
CA GLY A 93 19.44 -12.69 -7.78
C GLY A 93 19.36 -12.51 -9.30
N ARG A 94 18.81 -13.49 -10.03
CA ARG A 94 18.71 -13.48 -11.50
C ARG A 94 17.26 -13.64 -11.95
N VAL A 95 16.94 -13.07 -13.12
CA VAL A 95 15.60 -13.18 -13.71
C VAL A 95 15.27 -14.63 -14.04
N ALA A 96 14.21 -15.15 -13.42
CA ALA A 96 13.71 -16.47 -13.71
C ALA A 96 13.13 -16.50 -15.14
N ARG A 97 13.44 -17.56 -15.89
CA ARG A 97 12.87 -17.82 -17.23
C ARG A 97 12.96 -16.59 -18.17
N ARG A 98 14.11 -15.90 -18.19
CA ARG A 98 14.33 -14.60 -18.87
C ARG A 98 13.72 -14.49 -20.27
N ARG A 99 13.84 -15.52 -21.12
CA ARG A 99 13.22 -15.51 -22.48
C ARG A 99 11.69 -15.47 -22.43
N ALA A 100 11.07 -16.29 -21.59
CA ALA A 100 9.62 -16.32 -21.42
C ALA A 100 9.10 -15.06 -20.75
N MET A 101 9.86 -14.49 -19.81
CA MET A 101 9.56 -13.18 -19.21
C MET A 101 9.50 -12.09 -20.29
N GLY A 102 10.48 -12.04 -21.19
CA GLY A 102 10.48 -11.07 -22.31
C GLY A 102 9.26 -11.22 -23.23
N ALA A 103 8.91 -12.45 -23.59
CA ALA A 103 7.71 -12.72 -24.38
C ALA A 103 6.42 -12.29 -23.65
N SER A 104 6.35 -12.53 -22.34
CA SER A 104 5.21 -12.13 -21.50
C SER A 104 5.06 -10.61 -21.44
N LEU A 105 6.16 -9.87 -21.22
CA LEU A 105 6.16 -8.40 -21.23
C LEU A 105 5.76 -7.83 -22.60
N ALA A 106 6.24 -8.42 -23.69
CA ALA A 106 5.82 -8.03 -25.04
C ALA A 106 4.31 -8.25 -25.26
N ALA A 107 3.76 -9.38 -24.80
CA ALA A 107 2.33 -9.65 -24.89
C ALA A 107 1.49 -8.65 -24.08
N LEU A 108 1.89 -8.36 -22.85
CA LEU A 108 1.22 -7.36 -22.00
C LEU A 108 1.26 -5.96 -22.64
N ALA A 109 2.40 -5.58 -23.22
CA ALA A 109 2.52 -4.33 -23.96
C ALA A 109 1.57 -4.29 -25.19
N ALA A 110 1.49 -5.37 -25.96
CA ALA A 110 0.56 -5.46 -27.09
C ALA A 110 -0.93 -5.44 -26.67
N ALA A 111 -1.24 -5.90 -25.44
CA ALA A 111 -2.58 -5.85 -24.87
C ALA A 111 -3.02 -4.43 -24.41
N GLY A 112 -2.12 -3.45 -24.43
CA GLY A 112 -2.39 -2.09 -23.97
C GLY A 112 -2.23 -1.87 -22.47
N VAL A 113 -1.60 -2.82 -21.76
CA VAL A 113 -1.23 -2.69 -20.35
C VAL A 113 -0.30 -1.48 -20.19
N ALA A 114 -0.55 -0.67 -19.16
CA ALA A 114 0.16 0.59 -18.93
C ALA A 114 1.53 0.38 -18.28
N GLY A 115 1.69 -0.69 -17.50
CA GLY A 115 2.93 -1.02 -16.83
C GLY A 115 2.85 -2.34 -16.07
N VAL A 116 3.94 -2.69 -15.41
CA VAL A 116 4.04 -3.87 -14.57
C VAL A 116 4.39 -3.47 -13.15
N ALA A 117 4.03 -4.30 -12.19
CA ALA A 117 4.49 -4.19 -10.81
C ALA A 117 5.41 -5.38 -10.51
N PHE A 118 6.54 -5.16 -9.85
CA PHE A 118 7.37 -6.26 -9.37
C PHE A 118 7.86 -6.03 -7.94
N GLU A 119 7.89 -7.13 -7.19
CA GLU A 119 8.25 -7.20 -5.78
C GLU A 119 9.76 -7.33 -5.64
N LEU A 120 10.37 -6.32 -5.02
CA LEU A 120 11.78 -6.25 -4.67
C LEU A 120 11.96 -6.92 -3.30
N TRP A 121 12.08 -8.24 -3.31
CA TRP A 121 12.17 -9.05 -2.09
C TRP A 121 13.43 -8.74 -1.29
N TRP A 122 13.25 -8.33 -0.03
CA TRP A 122 14.36 -8.03 0.87
C TRP A 122 15.30 -9.23 1.03
N GLY A 123 14.75 -10.42 1.24
CA GLY A 123 15.52 -11.66 1.37
C GLY A 123 16.27 -12.12 0.12
N VAL A 124 15.94 -11.58 -1.06
CA VAL A 124 16.69 -11.85 -2.31
C VAL A 124 17.79 -10.82 -2.52
N VAL A 125 17.47 -9.55 -2.29
CA VAL A 125 18.40 -8.43 -2.58
C VAL A 125 19.50 -8.35 -1.54
N GLU A 126 19.19 -8.44 -0.24
CA GLU A 126 20.16 -8.32 0.86
C GLU A 126 20.54 -9.69 1.44
N ARG A 127 20.71 -10.68 0.55
CA ARG A 127 20.86 -12.10 0.92
C ARG A 127 22.23 -12.48 1.46
N GLN A 128 23.29 -11.76 1.07
CA GLN A 128 24.67 -12.08 1.47
C GLN A 128 25.00 -11.59 2.88
N GLY A 129 24.48 -10.42 3.24
CA GLY A 129 24.69 -9.87 4.56
C GLY A 129 24.14 -8.45 4.70
N PRO A 130 24.17 -7.89 5.92
CA PRO A 130 23.72 -6.53 6.19
C PRO A 130 24.47 -5.50 5.33
N GLY A 131 23.75 -4.70 4.55
CA GLY A 131 24.32 -3.66 3.68
C GLY A 131 24.83 -4.16 2.32
N GLU A 132 24.75 -5.47 2.04
CA GLU A 132 25.20 -6.07 0.79
C GLU A 132 24.01 -6.32 -0.15
N TYR A 133 23.73 -5.33 -1.01
CA TYR A 133 22.59 -5.33 -1.91
C TYR A 133 22.97 -5.81 -3.31
N ASP A 134 22.30 -6.84 -3.82
CA ASP A 134 22.40 -7.26 -5.23
C ASP A 134 21.09 -7.02 -5.97
N TRP A 135 21.15 -6.06 -6.89
CA TRP A 135 20.03 -5.60 -7.72
C TRP A 135 20.04 -6.16 -9.15
N ALA A 136 21.00 -7.01 -9.51
CA ALA A 136 21.27 -7.38 -10.92
C ALA A 136 20.03 -7.92 -11.65
N GLY A 137 19.30 -8.86 -11.05
CA GLY A 137 18.08 -9.41 -11.65
C GLY A 137 16.95 -8.38 -11.81
N TYR A 138 16.82 -7.45 -10.87
CA TYR A 138 15.79 -6.41 -10.94
C TYR A 138 16.14 -5.31 -11.94
N LEU A 139 17.42 -4.99 -12.13
CA LEU A 139 17.90 -4.13 -13.21
C LEU A 139 17.62 -4.74 -14.58
N ASP A 140 17.85 -6.05 -14.73
CA ASP A 140 17.49 -6.79 -15.94
C ASP A 140 15.97 -6.67 -16.22
N LEU A 141 15.11 -6.87 -15.22
CA LEU A 141 13.65 -6.71 -15.36
C LEU A 141 13.25 -5.29 -15.74
N ALA A 142 13.81 -4.27 -15.10
CA ALA A 142 13.55 -2.87 -15.41
C ALA A 142 13.98 -2.52 -16.85
N ALA A 143 15.13 -3.03 -17.29
CA ALA A 143 15.60 -2.85 -18.67
C ALA A 143 14.65 -3.51 -19.69
N MET A 144 14.14 -4.72 -19.39
CA MET A 144 13.16 -5.39 -20.23
C MET A 144 11.82 -4.64 -20.27
N ALA A 145 11.33 -4.13 -19.14
CA ALA A 145 10.12 -3.30 -19.09
C ALA A 145 10.29 -2.01 -19.91
N ARG A 146 11.43 -1.33 -19.77
CA ARG A 146 11.79 -0.13 -20.56
C ARG A 146 11.78 -0.43 -22.05
N HIS A 147 12.38 -1.55 -22.47
CA HIS A 147 12.45 -1.96 -23.87
C HIS A 147 11.06 -2.12 -24.52
N HIS A 148 10.05 -2.52 -23.75
CA HIS A 148 8.66 -2.68 -24.21
C HIS A 148 7.77 -1.47 -23.91
N GLY A 149 8.33 -0.34 -23.44
CA GLY A 149 7.56 0.86 -23.11
C GLY A 149 6.52 0.63 -22.02
N LEU A 150 6.85 -0.21 -21.03
CA LEU A 150 6.04 -0.47 -19.85
C LEU A 150 6.55 0.38 -18.69
N ARG A 151 5.62 1.07 -18.00
CA ARG A 151 5.92 1.68 -16.70
C ARG A 151 6.13 0.60 -15.65
N VAL A 152 6.75 0.96 -14.54
CA VAL A 152 7.07 0.10 -13.43
C VAL A 152 6.51 0.68 -12.13
N ARG A 153 5.89 -0.19 -11.34
CA ARG A 153 5.69 -0.01 -9.90
C ARG A 153 6.66 -0.92 -9.16
N ALA A 154 7.54 -0.31 -8.38
CA ALA A 154 8.48 -1.05 -7.54
C ALA A 154 7.84 -1.30 -6.18
N ILE A 155 7.65 -2.56 -5.78
CA ILE A 155 7.11 -2.91 -4.46
C ILE A 155 8.27 -3.33 -3.57
N LEU A 156 8.59 -2.56 -2.54
CA LEU A 156 9.66 -2.88 -1.58
C LEU A 156 9.13 -3.92 -0.58
N ALA A 157 9.42 -5.20 -0.85
CA ALA A 157 8.85 -6.32 -0.12
C ALA A 157 9.74 -6.69 1.08
N PHE A 158 9.50 -6.01 2.21
CA PHE A 158 10.14 -6.26 3.50
C PHE A 158 9.51 -7.41 4.30
N HIS A 159 8.79 -8.30 3.63
CA HIS A 159 8.03 -9.41 4.21
C HIS A 159 8.38 -10.73 3.50
N GLN A 160 8.00 -11.85 4.10
CA GLN A 160 8.09 -13.18 3.49
C GLN A 160 6.98 -13.39 2.43
N CYS A 161 7.32 -14.08 1.34
CA CYS A 161 6.35 -14.70 0.44
C CYS A 161 6.10 -16.15 0.84
N GLY A 162 4.85 -16.60 0.80
CA GLY A 162 4.45 -18.00 1.00
C GLY A 162 4.43 -18.46 2.46
N ALA A 163 3.84 -19.64 2.69
CA ALA A 163 3.52 -20.13 4.05
C ALA A 163 4.71 -20.73 4.82
N GLY A 164 5.87 -20.91 4.17
CA GLY A 164 7.07 -21.49 4.79
C GLY A 164 7.85 -22.41 3.84
N PRO A 165 8.87 -23.14 4.34
CA PRO A 165 9.83 -23.89 3.52
C PRO A 165 9.27 -24.94 2.55
N HIS A 166 8.03 -25.40 2.79
CA HIS A 166 7.35 -26.37 1.93
C HIS A 166 6.54 -25.72 0.80
N ASP A 167 6.39 -24.40 0.81
CA ASP A 167 5.73 -23.64 -0.24
C ASP A 167 6.69 -23.40 -1.42
N PRO A 168 6.35 -23.79 -2.66
CA PRO A 168 7.16 -23.54 -3.85
C PRO A 168 7.47 -22.06 -4.11
N LEU A 169 6.68 -21.15 -3.55
CA LEU A 169 6.84 -19.70 -3.65
C LEU A 169 7.46 -19.08 -2.38
N TRP A 170 8.08 -19.90 -1.53
CA TRP A 170 8.67 -19.40 -0.29
C TRP A 170 9.89 -18.50 -0.56
N ILE A 171 9.76 -17.23 -0.20
CA ILE A 171 10.84 -16.24 -0.21
C ILE A 171 10.90 -15.64 1.19
N PRO A 172 11.83 -16.08 2.05
CA PRO A 172 11.89 -15.60 3.42
C PRO A 172 12.46 -14.18 3.52
N LEU A 173 12.43 -13.61 4.74
CA LEU A 173 13.30 -12.51 5.11
C LEU A 173 14.79 -12.90 4.92
N PRO A 174 15.74 -11.94 4.84
CA PRO A 174 17.15 -12.29 4.74
C PRO A 174 17.59 -13.26 5.83
N GLN A 175 18.41 -14.24 5.49
CA GLN A 175 18.83 -15.28 6.43
C GLN A 175 19.45 -14.70 7.70
N TRP A 176 20.26 -13.65 7.56
CA TRP A 176 20.88 -12.96 8.69
C TRP A 176 19.87 -12.27 9.63
N VAL A 177 18.69 -11.89 9.14
CA VAL A 177 17.58 -11.36 9.96
C VAL A 177 16.91 -12.50 10.71
N LEU A 178 16.63 -13.62 10.03
CA LEU A 178 16.04 -14.80 10.65
C LEU A 178 16.90 -15.33 11.79
N GLU A 179 18.23 -15.31 11.63
CA GLU A 179 19.18 -15.64 12.69
C GLU A 179 19.08 -14.71 13.91
N GLU A 180 18.84 -13.41 13.72
CA GLU A 180 18.60 -12.50 14.85
C GLU A 180 17.23 -12.75 15.49
N MET A 181 16.20 -13.11 14.70
CA MET A 181 14.89 -13.51 15.22
C MET A 181 14.94 -14.84 15.99
N ASP A 182 15.86 -15.74 15.65
CA ASP A 182 16.11 -16.96 16.43
C ASP A 182 16.80 -16.67 17.77
N LYS A 183 17.74 -15.71 17.79
CA LYS A 183 18.40 -15.26 19.02
C LYS A 183 17.46 -14.46 19.92
N VAL A 184 16.60 -13.63 19.33
CA VAL A 184 15.65 -12.76 20.02
C VAL A 184 14.25 -13.00 19.44
N PRO A 185 13.51 -14.01 19.96
CA PRO A 185 12.19 -14.37 19.43
C PRO A 185 11.16 -13.23 19.42
N ASP A 186 11.27 -12.28 20.36
CA ASP A 186 10.40 -11.09 20.44
C ASP A 186 10.59 -10.08 19.29
N LEU A 187 11.51 -10.32 18.36
CA LEU A 187 11.53 -9.60 17.07
C LEU A 187 10.38 -10.01 16.16
N SER A 188 9.71 -11.13 16.44
CA SER A 188 8.56 -11.63 15.69
C SER A 188 7.26 -11.12 16.31
N TYR A 189 6.25 -10.86 15.47
CA TYR A 189 4.89 -10.69 15.98
C TYR A 189 4.45 -11.93 16.74
N THR A 190 3.71 -11.73 17.83
CA THR A 190 3.44 -12.79 18.80
C THR A 190 2.00 -12.70 19.28
N ASN A 191 1.30 -13.82 19.21
CA ASN A 191 -0.06 -13.93 19.75
C ASN A 191 -0.08 -14.30 21.24
N ARG A 192 -1.27 -14.34 21.83
CA ARG A 192 -1.47 -14.69 23.24
C ARG A 192 -0.94 -16.07 23.62
N TYR A 193 -0.92 -17.00 22.66
CA TYR A 193 -0.44 -18.36 22.82
C TYR A 193 1.08 -18.49 22.62
N GLN A 194 1.79 -17.36 22.54
CA GLN A 194 3.25 -17.29 22.34
C GLN A 194 3.72 -17.86 20.99
N GLN A 195 2.80 -18.05 20.04
CA GLN A 195 3.13 -18.41 18.66
C GLN A 195 3.71 -17.20 17.96
N ARG A 196 4.79 -17.43 17.21
CA ARG A 196 5.61 -16.38 16.61
C ARG A 196 5.41 -16.39 15.10
N ASN A 197 5.12 -15.23 14.53
CA ASN A 197 5.05 -15.03 13.08
C ASN A 197 6.32 -14.32 12.59
N LYS A 198 7.10 -15.00 11.74
CA LYS A 198 8.37 -14.51 11.17
C LYS A 198 8.24 -13.90 9.78
N GLU A 199 7.01 -13.67 9.30
CA GLU A 199 6.74 -13.06 7.99
C GLU A 199 7.25 -11.61 7.93
N TYR A 200 7.24 -10.90 9.05
CA TYR A 200 7.66 -9.51 9.18
C TYR A 200 8.20 -9.25 10.60
N ILE A 201 9.04 -8.22 10.75
CA ILE A 201 9.60 -7.84 12.06
C ILE A 201 8.57 -7.04 12.87
N SER A 202 8.35 -7.38 14.14
CA SER A 202 7.38 -6.66 15.00
C SER A 202 7.68 -5.17 15.07
N LEU A 203 6.67 -4.33 14.82
CA LEU A 203 6.78 -2.87 14.90
C LEU A 203 7.15 -2.36 16.30
N GLY A 204 7.01 -3.20 17.33
CA GLY A 204 7.43 -2.88 18.70
C GLY A 204 8.92 -2.54 18.80
N CYS A 205 9.75 -3.04 17.87
CA CYS A 205 11.20 -2.83 17.85
C CYS A 205 11.71 -1.92 16.73
N ASP A 206 10.84 -1.20 16.01
CA ASP A 206 11.16 -0.31 14.86
C ASP A 206 12.45 0.52 15.03
N SER A 207 12.63 1.09 16.22
CA SER A 207 13.70 2.05 16.53
C SER A 207 14.83 1.47 17.37
N LEU A 208 14.82 0.17 17.68
CA LEU A 208 15.82 -0.47 18.52
C LEU A 208 16.90 -1.13 17.66
N PRO A 209 18.20 -1.03 18.02
CA PRO A 209 19.31 -1.52 17.20
C PRO A 209 19.51 -3.04 17.30
N VAL A 210 18.48 -3.81 16.94
CA VAL A 210 18.37 -5.26 17.13
C VAL A 210 18.82 -6.10 15.92
N LEU A 211 19.20 -5.45 14.82
CA LEU A 211 19.63 -6.07 13.57
C LEU A 211 21.13 -5.83 13.35
N ARG A 212 21.98 -6.51 14.14
CA ARG A 212 23.44 -6.37 14.12
C ARG A 212 23.91 -4.90 14.20
N GLY A 213 23.30 -4.14 15.11
CA GLY A 213 23.61 -2.72 15.35
C GLY A 213 22.73 -1.72 14.60
N ARG A 214 21.90 -2.17 13.66
CA ARG A 214 20.86 -1.34 13.00
C ARG A 214 19.48 -1.59 13.60
N SER A 215 18.59 -0.62 13.54
CA SER A 215 17.16 -0.84 13.76
C SER A 215 16.45 -1.34 12.49
N PRO A 216 15.26 -1.96 12.61
CA PRO A 216 14.43 -2.30 11.45
C PRO A 216 14.21 -1.08 10.54
N MET A 217 13.84 0.08 11.10
CA MET A 217 13.68 1.31 10.32
C MET A 217 14.96 1.75 9.60
N GLN A 218 16.14 1.57 10.21
CA GLN A 218 17.41 1.86 9.54
C GLN A 218 17.68 0.87 8.39
N ALA A 219 17.43 -0.42 8.59
CA ALA A 219 17.58 -1.42 7.53
C ALA A 219 16.67 -1.13 6.33
N TYR A 220 15.39 -0.80 6.57
CA TYR A 220 14.45 -0.39 5.52
C TYR A 220 14.90 0.90 4.83
N SER A 221 15.37 1.89 5.59
CA SER A 221 15.90 3.14 5.05
C SER A 221 17.13 2.92 4.17
N ASP A 222 18.06 2.06 4.56
CA ASP A 222 19.28 1.77 3.80
C ASP A 222 18.95 1.01 2.50
N PHE A 223 18.02 0.05 2.58
CA PHE A 223 17.49 -0.64 1.41
C PHE A 223 16.86 0.32 0.40
N MET A 224 16.01 1.24 0.88
CA MET A 224 15.39 2.28 0.05
C MET A 224 16.43 3.21 -0.61
N ARG A 225 17.47 3.62 0.14
CA ARG A 225 18.57 4.44 -0.41
C ARG A 225 19.35 3.68 -1.47
N SER A 226 19.67 2.42 -1.21
CA SER A 226 20.36 1.54 -2.15
C SER A 226 19.56 1.40 -3.45
N PHE A 227 18.26 1.10 -3.35
CA PHE A 227 17.35 1.08 -4.49
C PHE A 227 17.33 2.40 -5.25
N ARG A 228 17.16 3.53 -4.55
CA ARG A 228 17.12 4.86 -5.15
C ARG A 228 18.37 5.15 -5.98
N ASN A 229 19.55 4.89 -5.41
CA ASN A 229 20.83 5.16 -6.06
C ASN A 229 21.06 4.20 -7.24
N THR A 230 20.72 2.93 -7.10
CA THR A 230 20.92 1.94 -8.18
C THR A 230 19.95 2.14 -9.35
N PHE A 231 18.73 2.63 -9.10
CA PHE A 231 17.70 2.82 -10.11
C PHE A 231 17.53 4.29 -10.53
N GLU A 232 18.48 5.18 -10.25
CA GLU A 232 18.38 6.63 -10.50
C GLU A 232 17.90 6.96 -11.93
N ASP A 233 18.47 6.30 -12.94
CA ASP A 233 18.10 6.49 -14.35
C ASP A 233 16.68 5.98 -14.73
N TYR A 234 16.07 5.16 -13.87
CA TYR A 234 14.74 4.60 -14.07
C TYR A 234 13.65 5.35 -13.29
N LEU A 235 14.01 6.02 -12.18
CA LEU A 235 13.07 6.78 -11.35
C LEU A 235 12.52 7.99 -12.10
N GLY A 236 11.19 8.15 -12.08
CA GLY A 236 10.48 9.19 -12.83
C GLY A 236 10.42 8.95 -14.34
N ALA A 237 11.31 8.12 -14.90
CA ALA A 237 11.32 7.74 -16.31
C ALA A 237 10.35 6.60 -16.61
N ILE A 238 10.61 5.40 -16.06
CA ILE A 238 9.69 4.26 -16.16
C ILE A 238 9.17 3.81 -14.82
N VAL A 239 9.97 3.92 -13.74
CA VAL A 239 9.52 3.69 -12.38
C VAL A 239 8.74 4.91 -11.96
N THR A 240 7.41 4.79 -11.93
CA THR A 240 6.50 5.90 -11.62
C THR A 240 5.98 5.86 -10.20
N GLU A 241 6.12 4.70 -9.53
CA GLU A 241 5.60 4.49 -8.19
C GLU A 241 6.50 3.53 -7.40
N VAL A 242 6.66 3.82 -6.11
CA VAL A 242 7.34 2.96 -5.14
C VAL A 242 6.36 2.63 -4.02
N GLN A 243 5.87 1.38 -3.98
CA GLN A 243 5.03 0.89 -2.90
C GLN A 243 5.93 0.39 -1.77
N VAL A 244 5.77 0.94 -0.58
CA VAL A 244 6.52 0.54 0.61
C VAL A 244 5.77 -0.58 1.30
N GLY A 245 6.40 -1.75 1.49
CA GLY A 245 5.83 -2.82 2.31
C GLY A 245 5.85 -2.45 3.79
N MET A 246 4.69 -2.49 4.44
CA MET A 246 4.51 -1.99 5.82
C MET A 246 4.12 -3.07 6.84
N GLY A 247 4.31 -4.34 6.47
CA GLY A 247 3.88 -5.46 7.29
C GLY A 247 3.71 -6.76 6.49
N PRO A 248 3.02 -7.75 7.07
CA PRO A 248 2.65 -9.01 6.42
C PRO A 248 1.95 -8.79 5.08
N GLY A 249 2.30 -9.56 4.05
CA GLY A 249 1.81 -9.36 2.67
C GLY A 249 2.15 -8.00 2.05
N GLY A 250 3.07 -7.24 2.67
CA GLY A 250 3.38 -5.86 2.30
C GLY A 250 2.33 -4.84 2.74
N GLU A 251 1.34 -5.27 3.51
CA GLU A 251 0.19 -4.48 3.94
C GLU A 251 0.46 -3.84 5.30
N LEU A 252 -0.06 -2.63 5.53
CA LEU A 252 -0.04 -1.96 6.82
C LEU A 252 -1.07 -2.62 7.74
N ARG A 253 -0.72 -3.77 8.34
CA ARG A 253 -1.53 -4.48 9.32
C ARG A 253 -0.69 -5.39 10.23
N TYR A 254 -1.31 -5.92 11.27
CA TYR A 254 -0.78 -7.04 12.03
C TYR A 254 -1.04 -8.39 11.32
N PRO A 255 -0.24 -9.44 11.59
CA PRO A 255 -0.49 -10.79 11.07
C PRO A 255 -1.57 -11.52 11.88
N SER A 256 -2.76 -10.91 12.03
CA SER A 256 -3.85 -11.48 12.83
C SER A 256 -4.44 -12.76 12.24
N CYS A 257 -4.26 -12.94 10.93
CA CYS A 257 -4.56 -14.15 10.18
C CYS A 257 -3.50 -14.34 9.09
N PRO A 258 -3.25 -15.58 8.64
CA PRO A 258 -2.31 -15.86 7.55
C PRO A 258 -2.70 -15.13 6.27
N THR A 259 -1.73 -14.48 5.62
CA THR A 259 -1.90 -13.71 4.38
C THR A 259 -2.54 -14.56 3.27
N GLU A 260 -2.24 -15.86 3.21
CA GLU A 260 -2.79 -16.78 2.21
C GLU A 260 -4.28 -17.03 2.43
N LYS A 261 -4.75 -17.07 3.68
CA LYS A 261 -6.17 -17.29 3.98
C LYS A 261 -7.01 -16.08 3.58
N LEU A 262 -6.50 -14.86 3.78
CA LEU A 262 -7.17 -13.62 3.36
C LEU A 262 -7.44 -13.55 1.85
N ASN A 263 -6.58 -14.19 1.05
CA ASN A 263 -6.64 -14.14 -0.41
C ASN A 263 -7.33 -15.38 -1.04
N GLN A 264 -7.84 -16.32 -0.23
CA GLN A 264 -8.49 -17.53 -0.73
C GLN A 264 -10.02 -17.43 -0.73
N PRO A 265 -10.68 -17.73 -1.87
CA PRO A 265 -12.14 -17.83 -1.92
C PRO A 265 -12.62 -18.97 -1.03
N GLY A 266 -13.51 -18.65 -0.10
CA GLY A 266 -14.19 -19.63 0.72
C GLY A 266 -13.40 -20.17 1.92
N SER A 267 -12.29 -19.53 2.31
CA SER A 267 -11.70 -19.79 3.62
C SER A 267 -12.72 -19.52 4.73
N SER A 268 -12.68 -20.31 5.81
CA SER A 268 -13.45 -20.01 7.02
C SER A 268 -13.13 -18.60 7.48
N SER A 269 -14.16 -17.83 7.84
CA SER A 269 -13.98 -16.50 8.42
C SER A 269 -13.35 -16.65 9.80
N GLU A 270 -12.03 -16.64 9.84
CA GLU A 270 -11.28 -16.60 11.08
C GLU A 270 -11.40 -15.19 11.63
N LEU A 271 -11.76 -15.11 12.91
CA LEU A 271 -11.84 -13.86 13.64
C LEU A 271 -10.45 -13.18 13.62
N GLY A 272 -9.40 -13.97 13.80
CA GLY A 272 -8.01 -13.52 13.86
C GLY A 272 -7.64 -13.07 15.27
N GLU A 273 -6.34 -13.04 15.57
CA GLU A 273 -5.85 -12.81 16.94
C GLU A 273 -5.03 -11.52 17.04
N PHE A 274 -5.04 -10.88 18.21
CA PHE A 274 -4.14 -9.76 18.50
C PHE A 274 -2.67 -10.22 18.55
N GLN A 275 -1.78 -9.49 17.89
CA GLN A 275 -0.38 -9.88 17.66
C GLN A 275 0.64 -9.04 18.44
N CYS A 276 0.26 -8.56 19.64
CA CYS A 276 1.04 -7.62 20.44
C CYS A 276 1.71 -8.23 21.68
N TYR A 277 1.89 -9.54 21.74
CA TYR A 277 2.40 -10.22 22.94
C TYR A 277 3.93 -10.37 22.97
N ASP A 278 4.65 -9.80 22.01
CA ASP A 278 6.10 -9.67 22.10
C ASP A 278 6.48 -8.65 23.19
N LYS A 279 7.65 -8.83 23.80
CA LYS A 279 8.06 -8.01 24.95
C LYS A 279 8.10 -6.51 24.65
N PHE A 280 8.36 -6.10 23.40
CA PHE A 280 8.48 -4.69 23.05
C PHE A 280 7.11 -4.02 22.96
N MET A 281 6.15 -4.70 22.33
CA MET A 281 4.75 -4.28 22.31
C MET A 281 4.15 -4.25 23.71
N GLN A 282 4.40 -5.28 24.54
CA GLN A 282 3.94 -5.30 25.93
C GLN A 282 4.53 -4.14 26.76
N ALA A 283 5.82 -3.84 26.59
CA ALA A 283 6.44 -2.68 27.24
C ALA A 283 5.82 -1.35 26.77
N SER A 284 5.52 -1.22 25.48
CA SER A 284 4.83 -0.04 24.92
C SER A 284 3.43 0.15 25.51
N LEU A 285 2.62 -0.91 25.60
CA LEU A 285 1.30 -0.88 26.21
C LEU A 285 1.37 -0.44 27.68
N SER A 286 2.30 -1.02 28.43
CA SER A 286 2.51 -0.70 29.84
C SER A 286 2.91 0.77 30.05
N ALA A 287 3.79 1.28 29.18
CA ALA A 287 4.17 2.70 29.18
C ALA A 287 2.99 3.62 28.81
N HIS A 288 2.16 3.22 27.84
CA HIS A 288 0.98 3.97 27.46
C HIS A 288 -0.04 4.08 28.60
N ALA A 289 -0.29 2.98 29.32
CA ALA A 289 -1.13 2.96 30.52
C ALA A 289 -0.59 3.89 31.63
N GLN A 290 0.74 3.91 31.82
CA GLN A 290 1.39 4.81 32.78
C GLN A 290 1.19 6.29 32.45
N ILE A 291 1.30 6.68 31.17
CA ILE A 291 1.14 8.07 30.74
C ILE A 291 -0.28 8.58 31.02
N LEU A 292 -1.29 7.71 30.87
CA LEU A 292 -2.69 8.05 31.20
C LEU A 292 -3.01 7.93 32.70
N GLY A 293 -2.06 7.50 33.52
CA GLY A 293 -2.23 7.34 34.97
C GLY A 293 -3.04 6.11 35.38
N ILE A 294 -3.27 5.15 34.48
CA ILE A 294 -4.14 3.99 34.72
C ILE A 294 -3.28 2.75 35.02
N GLN A 295 -2.91 2.62 36.29
CA GLN A 295 -1.98 1.57 36.77
C GLN A 295 -2.49 0.15 36.52
N GLU A 296 -3.80 -0.05 36.62
CA GLU A 296 -4.50 -1.32 36.47
C GLU A 296 -4.35 -1.97 35.09
N TRP A 297 -4.11 -1.16 34.06
CA TRP A 297 -4.04 -1.62 32.66
C TRP A 297 -2.62 -1.94 32.19
N ARG A 298 -1.62 -1.78 33.06
CA ARG A 298 -0.20 -2.01 32.75
C ARG A 298 0.17 -3.43 32.37
N SER A 299 -0.57 -4.42 32.88
CA SER A 299 -0.30 -5.85 32.70
C SER A 299 -1.30 -6.52 31.73
N GLY A 300 -1.98 -5.74 30.88
CA GLY A 300 -2.98 -6.28 29.95
C GLY A 300 -4.32 -6.63 30.61
N GLY A 301 -4.75 -5.88 31.64
CA GLY A 301 -6.08 -6.02 32.24
C GLY A 301 -6.16 -7.00 33.41
N SER A 302 -5.27 -6.88 34.40
CA SER A 302 -5.35 -7.66 35.64
C SER A 302 -5.88 -6.78 36.79
N THR A 303 -7.20 -6.59 36.86
CA THR A 303 -7.91 -6.21 38.10
C THR A 303 -9.36 -6.69 38.07
N GLY A 304 -9.54 -8.00 38.26
CA GLY A 304 -10.72 -8.59 38.89
C GLY A 304 -10.24 -9.37 40.12
N THR A 305 -10.88 -9.20 41.27
CA THR A 305 -10.54 -9.82 42.57
C THR A 305 -10.83 -11.33 42.63
N ASP A 306 -10.65 -12.01 41.51
CA ASP A 306 -11.01 -13.40 41.28
C ASP A 306 -10.00 -14.04 40.33
N GLY A 307 -8.70 -13.82 40.58
CA GLY A 307 -7.65 -14.83 40.40
C GLY A 307 -7.60 -15.55 39.06
N SER A 308 -8.05 -14.92 37.99
CA SER A 308 -8.20 -15.59 36.72
C SER A 308 -7.68 -14.70 35.59
N GLN A 309 -6.58 -15.17 35.01
CA GLN A 309 -6.15 -14.83 33.66
C GLN A 309 -7.15 -15.40 32.62
N GLN A 310 -8.45 -15.43 32.95
CA GLN A 310 -9.49 -16.16 32.22
C GLN A 310 -10.23 -15.23 31.26
N ASP A 311 -10.25 -15.67 30.01
CA ASP A 311 -11.34 -15.48 29.06
C ASP A 311 -11.66 -14.06 28.60
N LEU A 312 -10.62 -13.36 28.17
CA LEU A 312 -10.66 -12.75 26.84
C LEU A 312 -10.67 -13.86 25.76
N GLU A 313 -11.59 -14.84 25.82
CA GLU A 313 -11.89 -15.59 24.61
C GLU A 313 -12.28 -14.55 23.57
N GLU A 314 -11.76 -14.64 22.34
CA GLU A 314 -12.08 -13.65 21.31
C GLU A 314 -13.60 -13.49 21.17
N THR A 315 -14.34 -14.59 21.35
CA THR A 315 -15.79 -14.62 21.41
C THR A 315 -16.41 -13.75 22.51
N SER A 316 -15.77 -13.52 23.66
CA SER A 316 -16.26 -12.65 24.75
C SER A 316 -15.89 -11.18 24.51
N PHE A 317 -14.68 -10.92 23.99
CA PHE A 317 -14.22 -9.56 23.74
C PHE A 317 -15.06 -8.86 22.66
N PHE A 318 -15.48 -9.57 21.61
CA PHE A 318 -16.19 -9.01 20.45
C PHE A 318 -17.72 -9.17 20.48
N ARG A 319 -18.32 -9.58 21.62
CA ARG A 319 -19.78 -9.72 21.72
C ARG A 319 -20.50 -8.42 21.37
N ALA A 320 -21.61 -8.54 20.65
CA ALA A 320 -22.44 -7.39 20.31
C ALA A 320 -22.99 -6.69 21.58
N ASP A 321 -23.51 -7.49 22.53
CA ASP A 321 -24.00 -7.00 23.81
C ASP A 321 -23.00 -7.32 24.93
N GLY A 322 -22.55 -6.28 25.64
CA GLY A 322 -21.63 -6.42 26.78
C GLY A 322 -20.21 -6.88 26.42
N GLY A 323 -19.81 -6.79 25.14
CA GLY A 323 -18.44 -7.11 24.72
C GLY A 323 -17.42 -6.10 25.24
N TYR A 324 -16.23 -6.60 25.59
CA TYR A 324 -15.15 -5.76 26.13
C TYR A 324 -14.66 -4.68 25.15
N TRP A 325 -14.83 -4.87 23.84
CA TRP A 325 -14.42 -3.92 22.79
C TRP A 325 -14.99 -2.51 22.99
N ASP A 326 -16.17 -2.36 23.62
CA ASP A 326 -16.83 -1.08 23.87
C ASP A 326 -16.71 -0.57 25.33
N THR A 327 -15.90 -1.25 26.15
CA THR A 327 -15.59 -0.79 27.52
C THR A 327 -14.50 0.28 27.52
N PRO A 328 -14.32 1.05 28.61
CA PRO A 328 -13.19 1.99 28.72
C PRO A 328 -11.83 1.34 28.45
N TYR A 329 -11.60 0.11 28.94
CA TYR A 329 -10.37 -0.63 28.66
C TYR A 329 -10.25 -1.05 27.20
N GLY A 330 -11.33 -1.59 26.61
CA GLY A 330 -11.34 -2.00 25.21
C GLY A 330 -11.01 -0.84 24.27
N ARG A 331 -11.62 0.33 24.51
CA ARG A 331 -11.32 1.55 23.75
C ARG A 331 -9.87 1.98 23.92
N PHE A 332 -9.35 1.99 25.15
CA PHE A 332 -7.93 2.28 25.43
C PHE A 332 -6.98 1.34 24.67
N PHE A 333 -7.23 0.02 24.75
CA PHE A 333 -6.40 -0.97 24.10
C PHE A 333 -6.45 -0.86 22.58
N LEU A 334 -7.64 -0.69 21.99
CA LEU A 334 -7.81 -0.57 20.54
C LEU A 334 -7.26 0.76 20.00
N GLU A 335 -7.35 1.85 20.76
CA GLU A 335 -6.69 3.13 20.43
C GLU A 335 -5.17 2.97 20.41
N TRP A 336 -4.60 2.33 21.43
CA TRP A 336 -3.16 2.05 21.47
C TRP A 336 -2.72 1.14 20.33
N TYR A 337 -3.39 0.01 20.14
CA TYR A 337 -3.01 -1.01 19.15
C TYR A 337 -3.08 -0.48 17.72
N SER A 338 -4.20 0.17 17.36
CA SER A 338 -4.31 0.83 16.04
C SER A 338 -3.38 2.04 15.90
N GLY A 339 -3.16 2.79 16.98
CA GLY A 339 -2.24 3.93 17.01
C GLY A 339 -0.79 3.53 16.74
N MET A 340 -0.34 2.39 17.30
CA MET A 340 0.99 1.83 17.04
C MET A 340 1.17 1.48 15.56
N LEU A 341 0.15 0.92 14.92
CA LEU A 341 0.16 0.62 13.49
C LEU A 341 0.24 1.89 12.62
N VAL A 342 -0.56 2.92 12.94
CA VAL A 342 -0.51 4.21 12.23
C VAL A 342 0.86 4.88 12.39
N LEU A 343 1.46 4.82 13.59
CA LEU A 343 2.79 5.37 13.84
C LEU A 343 3.89 4.63 13.08
N HIS A 344 3.80 3.31 12.97
CA HIS A 344 4.70 2.51 12.14
C HIS A 344 4.63 2.93 10.66
N GLY A 345 3.41 3.03 10.12
CA GLY A 345 3.19 3.52 8.75
C GLY A 345 3.72 4.93 8.54
N GLU A 346 3.50 5.84 9.49
CA GLU A 346 4.00 7.22 9.44
C GLU A 346 5.54 7.29 9.36
N ARG A 347 6.26 6.48 10.15
CA ARG A 347 7.73 6.41 10.10
C ARG A 347 8.22 5.97 8.72
N LEU A 348 7.62 4.92 8.16
CA LEU A 348 7.97 4.42 6.84
C LEU A 348 7.66 5.44 5.73
N CYS A 349 6.50 6.08 5.79
CA CYS A 349 6.15 7.17 4.85
C CYS A 349 7.12 8.34 4.94
N MET A 350 7.51 8.76 6.15
CA MET A 350 8.49 9.83 6.36
C MET A 350 9.87 9.47 5.77
N ILE A 351 10.35 8.24 6.01
CA ILE A 351 11.61 7.75 5.45
C ILE A 351 11.54 7.72 3.92
N ALA A 352 10.46 7.15 3.36
CA ALA A 352 10.28 7.03 1.92
C ALA A 352 10.15 8.40 1.24
N ASP A 353 9.35 9.31 1.79
CA ASP A 353 9.21 10.69 1.28
C ASP A 353 10.57 11.39 1.27
N THR A 354 11.36 11.27 2.34
CA THR A 354 12.71 11.85 2.41
C THR A 354 13.64 11.29 1.33
N ILE A 355 13.59 9.98 1.06
CA ILE A 355 14.50 9.30 0.12
C ILE A 355 14.10 9.54 -1.34
N PHE A 356 12.81 9.52 -1.64
CA PHE A 356 12.28 9.60 -3.00
C PHE A 356 11.82 11.01 -3.40
N SER A 357 11.92 11.99 -2.50
CA SER A 357 11.66 13.40 -2.83
C SER A 357 12.54 13.86 -3.99
N GLY A 358 11.90 14.52 -4.96
CA GLY A 358 12.57 15.05 -6.15
C GLY A 358 12.88 14.02 -7.24
N THR A 359 12.61 12.73 -7.05
CA THR A 359 12.87 11.70 -8.09
C THR A 359 11.72 11.52 -9.08
N GLY A 360 10.61 12.26 -8.91
CA GLY A 360 9.43 12.18 -9.77
C GLY A 360 8.54 10.94 -9.58
N VAL A 361 8.82 10.12 -8.57
CA VAL A 361 8.01 8.94 -8.23
C VAL A 361 6.96 9.27 -7.17
N THR A 362 5.83 8.59 -7.22
CA THR A 362 4.83 8.62 -6.14
C THR A 362 5.12 7.48 -5.16
N ILE A 363 5.14 7.76 -3.85
CA ILE A 363 5.19 6.69 -2.85
C ILE A 363 3.78 6.15 -2.62
N SER A 364 3.63 4.87 -2.30
CA SER A 364 2.34 4.26 -1.97
C SER A 364 2.46 3.27 -0.82
N GLY A 365 1.33 3.06 -0.13
CA GLY A 365 1.21 2.07 0.94
C GLY A 365 -0.06 1.23 0.74
N LYS A 366 0.01 -0.05 1.09
CA LYS A 366 -1.10 -0.99 0.91
C LYS A 366 -1.87 -1.20 2.21
N VAL A 367 -3.20 -1.13 2.14
CA VAL A 367 -4.13 -1.42 3.22
C VAL A 367 -4.94 -2.66 2.84
N ALA A 368 -4.91 -3.66 3.71
CA ALA A 368 -5.64 -4.92 3.51
C ALA A 368 -7.16 -4.70 3.52
N GLY A 369 -7.87 -5.36 2.61
CA GLY A 369 -9.33 -5.36 2.60
C GLY A 369 -9.88 -6.46 3.52
N ILE A 370 -9.95 -6.18 4.82
CA ILE A 370 -10.43 -7.14 5.82
C ILE A 370 -11.95 -7.03 5.92
N HIS A 371 -12.65 -7.87 5.16
CA HIS A 371 -14.10 -7.74 4.99
C HIS A 371 -14.92 -8.73 5.79
N TRP A 372 -14.26 -9.67 6.47
CA TRP A 372 -14.88 -10.68 7.33
C TRP A 372 -15.46 -9.99 8.57
N HIS A 373 -16.68 -10.36 8.96
CA HIS A 373 -17.38 -9.78 10.13
C HIS A 373 -17.70 -8.28 10.03
N TYR A 374 -17.61 -7.67 8.84
CA TYR A 374 -17.95 -6.26 8.59
C TYR A 374 -19.36 -5.86 9.03
N TYR A 375 -20.34 -6.78 8.98
CA TYR A 375 -21.71 -6.49 9.41
C TYR A 375 -21.95 -6.69 10.93
N THR A 376 -20.92 -7.03 11.71
CA THR A 376 -21.01 -7.06 13.18
C THR A 376 -20.75 -5.67 13.76
N CYS A 377 -21.19 -5.37 14.98
CA CYS A 377 -20.92 -4.06 15.59
C CYS A 377 -19.43 -3.82 15.87
N ALA A 378 -18.71 -4.88 16.24
CA ALA A 378 -17.33 -4.83 16.69
C ALA A 378 -16.32 -4.90 15.54
N HIS A 379 -16.67 -5.45 14.38
CA HIS A 379 -15.75 -5.66 13.24
C HIS A 379 -14.46 -6.41 13.65
N PRO A 380 -14.57 -7.58 14.31
CA PRO A 380 -13.47 -8.21 15.02
C PRO A 380 -12.23 -8.48 14.16
N SER A 381 -12.40 -8.89 12.91
CA SER A 381 -11.26 -9.14 12.00
C SER A 381 -10.50 -7.86 11.64
N GLU A 382 -11.20 -6.74 11.51
CA GLU A 382 -10.57 -5.44 11.29
C GLU A 382 -9.81 -5.01 12.55
N LEU A 383 -10.43 -5.16 13.73
CA LEU A 383 -9.80 -4.83 15.01
C LEU A 383 -8.51 -5.62 15.26
N THR A 384 -8.51 -6.93 15.04
CA THR A 384 -7.33 -7.79 15.27
C THR A 384 -6.21 -7.48 14.26
N ALA A 385 -6.57 -7.12 13.03
CA ALA A 385 -5.63 -6.64 12.01
C ALA A 385 -5.04 -5.25 12.33
N GLY A 386 -5.59 -4.53 13.32
CA GLY A 386 -5.14 -3.22 13.77
C GLY A 386 -5.93 -2.05 13.20
N TYR A 387 -6.97 -2.30 12.42
CA TYR A 387 -7.91 -1.28 11.97
C TYR A 387 -8.97 -1.12 13.04
N TYR A 388 -8.91 -0.04 13.82
CA TYR A 388 -9.96 0.26 14.79
C TYR A 388 -11.24 0.77 14.10
N ASN A 389 -11.79 -0.03 13.21
CA ASN A 389 -13.05 0.20 12.52
C ASN A 389 -14.16 -0.46 13.34
N THR A 390 -15.28 0.22 13.52
CA THR A 390 -16.49 -0.34 14.14
C THR A 390 -17.70 0.25 13.43
N LEU A 391 -18.91 -0.18 13.82
CA LEU A 391 -20.14 0.39 13.27
C LEU A 391 -20.20 1.93 13.40
N LEU A 392 -19.56 2.49 14.44
CA LEU A 392 -19.64 3.91 14.79
C LEU A 392 -18.31 4.67 14.59
N ARG A 393 -17.24 3.99 14.16
CA ARG A 393 -15.90 4.58 14.02
C ARG A 393 -15.25 4.16 12.71
N ASP A 394 -14.86 5.14 11.90
CA ASP A 394 -14.06 4.90 10.70
C ASP A 394 -12.59 4.63 11.07
N GLY A 395 -12.17 3.37 10.96
CA GLY A 395 -10.81 2.92 11.23
C GLY A 395 -9.81 3.22 10.12
N TYR A 396 -10.28 3.49 8.90
CA TYR A 396 -9.44 3.72 7.72
C TYR A 396 -9.07 5.18 7.55
N LEU A 397 -9.91 6.11 8.02
CA LEU A 397 -9.68 7.55 7.90
C LEU A 397 -8.36 8.03 8.55
N PRO A 398 -7.95 7.57 9.75
CA PRO A 398 -6.64 7.93 10.31
C PRO A 398 -5.47 7.50 9.41
N ILE A 399 -5.55 6.31 8.79
CA ILE A 399 -4.53 5.80 7.86
C ILE A 399 -4.50 6.66 6.59
N ALA A 400 -5.67 6.98 6.02
CA ALA A 400 -5.76 7.84 4.84
C ALA A 400 -5.20 9.26 5.11
N ARG A 401 -5.47 9.83 6.30
CA ARG A 401 -4.88 11.12 6.71
C ARG A 401 -3.36 11.04 6.84
N MET A 402 -2.84 9.94 7.38
CA MET A 402 -1.40 9.70 7.47
C MET A 402 -0.78 9.64 6.07
N PHE A 403 -1.35 8.88 5.13
CA PHE A 403 -0.87 8.88 3.74
C PHE A 403 -0.96 10.25 3.06
N ALA A 404 -2.01 11.04 3.34
CA ALA A 404 -2.18 12.36 2.77
C ALA A 404 -1.06 13.33 3.19
N LYS A 405 -0.61 13.24 4.44
CA LYS A 405 0.50 14.04 4.98
C LYS A 405 1.78 13.90 4.14
N TYR A 406 2.02 12.72 3.58
CA TYR A 406 3.19 12.39 2.76
C TYR A 406 2.88 12.29 1.27
N LYS A 407 1.69 12.74 0.83
CA LYS A 407 1.21 12.65 -0.56
C LYS A 407 1.32 11.24 -1.15
N ALA A 408 1.18 10.23 -0.30
CA ALA A 408 1.26 8.84 -0.70
C ALA A 408 -0.04 8.40 -1.36
N ALA A 409 0.03 7.49 -2.32
CA ALA A 409 -1.14 6.79 -2.84
C ALA A 409 -1.57 5.68 -1.88
N LEU A 410 -2.89 5.46 -1.79
CA LEU A 410 -3.45 4.31 -1.08
C LEU A 410 -3.62 3.16 -2.07
N CYS A 411 -3.15 1.97 -1.71
CA CYS A 411 -3.39 0.73 -2.43
C CYS A 411 -4.32 -0.17 -1.59
N CYS A 412 -5.34 -0.77 -2.21
CA CYS A 412 -6.20 -1.75 -1.52
C CYS A 412 -6.83 -2.78 -2.47
N GLY A 413 -7.18 -3.94 -1.93
CA GLY A 413 -7.82 -5.04 -2.65
C GLY A 413 -9.35 -4.95 -2.75
N CYS A 414 -10.00 -6.11 -2.92
CA CYS A 414 -11.45 -6.34 -2.93
C CYS A 414 -12.22 -5.79 -4.15
N PHE A 415 -11.56 -5.32 -5.20
CA PHE A 415 -12.26 -4.76 -6.36
C PHE A 415 -13.03 -5.81 -7.18
N ASP A 416 -12.63 -7.07 -7.13
CA ASP A 416 -13.20 -8.22 -7.83
C ASP A 416 -14.24 -8.99 -7.00
N LEU A 417 -14.35 -8.69 -5.71
CA LEU A 417 -15.23 -9.39 -4.77
C LEU A 417 -16.64 -8.79 -4.76
N ARG A 418 -17.62 -9.64 -4.42
CA ARG A 418 -19.06 -9.30 -4.39
C ARG A 418 -19.69 -9.83 -3.12
N ASP A 419 -20.57 -9.05 -2.50
CA ASP A 419 -21.33 -9.51 -1.34
C ASP A 419 -22.24 -10.70 -1.73
N ALA A 420 -22.73 -10.75 -2.96
CA ALA A 420 -23.56 -11.86 -3.46
C ALA A 420 -22.84 -13.22 -3.53
N GLU A 421 -21.51 -13.24 -3.54
CA GLU A 421 -20.70 -14.48 -3.57
C GLU A 421 -20.25 -14.93 -2.17
N ARG A 422 -20.67 -14.23 -1.12
CA ARG A 422 -20.22 -14.52 0.24
C ARG A 422 -20.82 -15.83 0.76
N MET A 423 -19.99 -16.63 1.42
CA MET A 423 -20.47 -17.76 2.22
C MET A 423 -20.81 -17.33 3.65
N ASN A 424 -20.17 -16.27 4.16
CA ASN A 424 -20.43 -15.72 5.49
C ASN A 424 -21.40 -14.53 5.41
N PRO A 425 -22.59 -14.58 6.07
CA PRO A 425 -23.56 -13.50 6.09
C PRO A 425 -23.11 -12.24 6.86
N GLU A 426 -21.99 -12.28 7.56
CA GLU A 426 -21.39 -11.14 8.26
C GLU A 426 -20.30 -10.44 7.44
N SER A 427 -19.92 -11.00 6.30
CA SER A 427 -18.89 -10.47 5.41
C SER A 427 -19.45 -9.43 4.43
N SER A 428 -18.69 -8.36 4.17
CA SER A 428 -19.00 -7.37 3.12
C SER A 428 -17.74 -6.80 2.44
N PRO A 429 -17.21 -7.48 1.41
CA PRO A 429 -16.13 -6.90 0.61
C PRO A 429 -16.54 -5.59 -0.08
N GLU A 430 -17.80 -5.46 -0.53
CA GLU A 430 -18.26 -4.22 -1.18
C GLU A 430 -18.45 -3.08 -0.16
N GLY A 431 -18.82 -3.39 1.08
CA GLY A 431 -18.88 -2.43 2.19
C GLY A 431 -17.50 -1.91 2.58
N THR A 432 -16.57 -2.85 2.80
CA THR A 432 -15.17 -2.56 3.14
C THR A 432 -14.52 -1.69 2.05
N LEU A 433 -14.68 -2.06 0.78
CA LEU A 433 -14.14 -1.29 -0.33
C LEU A 433 -14.73 0.13 -0.39
N ARG A 434 -16.04 0.30 -0.14
CA ARG A 434 -16.68 1.61 -0.12
C ARG A 434 -16.11 2.51 0.97
N GLN A 435 -15.82 1.99 2.16
CA GLN A 435 -15.19 2.77 3.25
C GLN A 435 -13.76 3.18 2.89
N LEU A 436 -12.92 2.26 2.40
CA LEU A 436 -11.55 2.56 1.95
C LEU A 436 -11.53 3.62 0.84
N VAL A 437 -12.39 3.46 -0.18
CA VAL A 437 -12.58 4.45 -1.25
C VAL A 437 -13.05 5.79 -0.69
N GLY A 438 -13.99 5.77 0.25
CA GLY A 438 -14.49 6.97 0.92
C GLY A 438 -13.39 7.71 1.67
N ALA A 439 -12.59 7.01 2.48
CA ALA A 439 -11.46 7.57 3.21
C ALA A 439 -10.41 8.17 2.27
N ALA A 440 -10.06 7.47 1.18
CA ALA A 440 -9.14 7.96 0.17
C ALA A 440 -9.66 9.25 -0.51
N LYS A 441 -10.94 9.31 -0.86
CA LYS A 441 -11.57 10.51 -1.43
C LYS A 441 -11.58 11.68 -0.45
N MET A 442 -11.96 11.45 0.80
CA MET A 442 -12.00 12.49 1.83
C MET A 442 -10.61 13.12 2.05
N CYS A 443 -9.55 12.34 1.85
CA CYS A 443 -8.17 12.77 2.00
C CYS A 443 -7.49 13.15 0.66
N ASN A 444 -8.22 13.18 -0.45
CA ASN A 444 -7.72 13.46 -1.81
C ASN A 444 -6.50 12.62 -2.22
N LEU A 445 -6.50 11.33 -1.88
CA LEU A 445 -5.39 10.43 -2.22
C LEU A 445 -5.49 9.92 -3.66
N PRO A 446 -4.38 9.63 -4.36
CA PRO A 446 -4.42 8.69 -5.46
C PRO A 446 -4.80 7.29 -4.97
N LEU A 447 -5.59 6.55 -5.74
CA LEU A 447 -6.03 5.19 -5.37
C LEU A 447 -5.55 4.15 -6.39
N ASN A 448 -4.94 3.09 -5.88
CA ASN A 448 -4.54 1.91 -6.62
C ASN A 448 -5.42 0.73 -6.16
N GLY A 449 -6.26 0.22 -7.06
CA GLY A 449 -7.08 -0.95 -6.78
C GLY A 449 -6.40 -2.25 -7.18
N GLU A 450 -6.63 -3.32 -6.42
CA GLU A 450 -6.18 -4.68 -6.72
C GLU A 450 -7.34 -5.68 -6.66
N ASN A 451 -7.23 -6.78 -7.41
CA ASN A 451 -8.06 -7.95 -7.17
C ASN A 451 -7.49 -8.74 -5.99
N SER A 452 -8.38 -9.30 -5.16
CA SER A 452 -8.05 -10.17 -4.04
C SER A 452 -7.75 -11.59 -4.50
N VAL A 453 -8.44 -12.07 -5.55
CA VAL A 453 -8.27 -13.43 -6.06
C VAL A 453 -7.87 -13.38 -7.52
N THR A 454 -6.90 -14.19 -7.95
CA THR A 454 -6.45 -14.27 -9.36
C THR A 454 -7.47 -14.99 -10.25
N ARG A 455 -8.65 -14.37 -10.45
CA ARG A 455 -9.74 -14.83 -11.34
C ARG A 455 -9.82 -13.95 -12.59
N LEU A 456 -10.12 -14.59 -13.73
CA LEU A 456 -10.30 -13.93 -15.04
C LEU A 456 -11.68 -14.19 -15.64
N ASP A 457 -12.64 -14.64 -14.84
CA ASP A 457 -14.01 -14.78 -15.32
C ASP A 457 -14.68 -13.42 -15.55
N ASP A 458 -15.67 -13.40 -16.43
CA ASP A 458 -16.36 -12.17 -16.82
C ASP A 458 -17.04 -11.48 -15.63
N ALA A 459 -17.48 -12.21 -14.60
CA ALA A 459 -18.16 -11.62 -13.46
C ALA A 459 -17.18 -10.84 -12.56
N SER A 460 -16.02 -11.43 -12.25
CA SER A 460 -14.94 -10.79 -11.49
C SER A 460 -14.41 -9.54 -12.22
N LEU A 461 -14.12 -9.64 -13.52
CA LEU A 461 -13.60 -8.51 -14.30
C LEU A 461 -14.63 -7.37 -14.46
N ASN A 462 -15.91 -7.70 -14.66
CA ASN A 462 -16.97 -6.69 -14.69
C ASN A 462 -17.19 -6.02 -13.33
N GLN A 463 -17.01 -6.77 -12.23
CA GLN A 463 -17.05 -6.20 -10.89
C GLN A 463 -15.91 -5.20 -10.69
N VAL A 464 -14.67 -5.51 -11.10
CA VAL A 464 -13.56 -4.55 -11.06
C VAL A 464 -13.90 -3.26 -11.81
N ILE A 465 -14.46 -3.38 -13.03
CA ILE A 465 -14.87 -2.21 -13.82
C ILE A 465 -15.94 -1.40 -13.09
N ARG A 466 -16.93 -2.06 -12.46
CA ARG A 466 -17.96 -1.39 -11.66
C ARG A 466 -17.36 -0.69 -10.44
N SER A 467 -16.55 -1.40 -9.66
CA SER A 467 -15.89 -0.91 -8.46
C SER A 467 -14.95 0.26 -8.75
N SER A 468 -14.26 0.27 -9.91
CA SER A 468 -13.42 1.40 -10.32
C SER A 468 -14.19 2.73 -10.43
N ARG A 469 -15.48 2.67 -10.79
CA ARG A 469 -16.34 3.84 -10.91
C ARG A 469 -16.72 4.43 -9.55
N LEU A 470 -16.54 3.68 -8.47
CA LEU A 470 -16.67 4.24 -7.12
C LEU A 470 -15.66 5.35 -6.90
N TYR A 471 -14.48 5.31 -7.52
CA TYR A 471 -13.47 6.37 -7.43
C TYR A 471 -13.61 7.42 -8.53
N SER A 472 -13.98 7.01 -9.74
CA SER A 472 -14.08 7.88 -10.91
C SER A 472 -15.25 8.87 -10.80
N GLY A 473 -14.96 10.12 -10.43
CA GLY A 473 -15.91 11.24 -10.43
C GLY A 473 -15.26 12.53 -10.94
N ARG A 474 -16.01 13.37 -11.67
CA ARG A 474 -15.53 14.60 -12.33
C ARG A 474 -14.98 15.68 -11.38
N SER A 475 -15.13 15.49 -10.07
CA SER A 475 -14.86 16.53 -9.07
C SER A 475 -13.64 16.24 -8.18
N SER A 476 -13.09 15.01 -8.18
CA SER A 476 -11.87 14.72 -7.42
C SER A 476 -10.68 14.73 -8.37
N GLY A 477 -9.77 15.70 -8.25
CA GLY A 477 -8.51 15.76 -9.01
C GLY A 477 -7.52 14.62 -8.71
N THR A 478 -8.02 13.48 -8.24
CA THR A 478 -7.28 12.31 -7.78
C THR A 478 -7.30 11.21 -8.84
N SER A 479 -6.15 10.60 -9.13
CA SER A 479 -6.04 9.51 -10.11
C SER A 479 -6.42 8.15 -9.52
N PHE A 480 -7.11 7.33 -10.33
CA PHE A 480 -7.31 5.91 -10.07
C PHE A 480 -6.50 5.07 -11.05
N SER A 481 -5.96 3.95 -10.58
CA SER A 481 -5.41 2.90 -11.44
C SER A 481 -5.75 1.52 -10.89
N PHE A 482 -5.64 0.51 -11.73
CA PHE A 482 -5.87 -0.87 -11.31
C PHE A 482 -4.62 -1.73 -11.53
N ASN A 483 -4.26 -2.55 -10.55
CA ASN A 483 -3.17 -3.51 -10.61
C ASN A 483 -3.75 -4.93 -10.54
N TYR A 484 -3.59 -5.69 -11.62
CA TYR A 484 -4.01 -7.08 -11.68
C TYR A 484 -2.95 -7.99 -11.04
N VAL A 485 -3.34 -8.70 -9.98
CA VAL A 485 -2.51 -9.61 -9.18
C VAL A 485 -2.95 -11.05 -9.45
N ARG A 486 -2.21 -11.87 -10.20
CA ARG A 486 -0.87 -11.69 -10.74
C ARG A 486 -0.73 -12.36 -12.11
N MET A 487 0.34 -12.01 -12.82
CA MET A 487 0.79 -12.73 -14.00
C MET A 487 1.18 -14.15 -13.64
N ASN A 488 0.60 -15.09 -14.36
CA ASN A 488 0.87 -16.52 -14.25
C ASN A 488 0.62 -17.17 -15.62
N LYS A 489 0.76 -18.51 -15.70
CA LYS A 489 0.48 -19.27 -16.92
C LYS A 489 -0.94 -19.06 -17.42
N SER A 490 -1.92 -19.15 -16.53
CA SER A 490 -3.33 -19.17 -16.90
C SER A 490 -3.80 -17.85 -17.51
N LEU A 491 -3.16 -16.72 -17.16
CA LEU A 491 -3.40 -15.43 -17.80
C LEU A 491 -3.22 -15.48 -19.33
N PHE A 492 -2.25 -16.27 -19.82
CA PHE A 492 -1.91 -16.37 -21.24
C PHE A 492 -2.66 -17.49 -21.97
N GLU A 493 -3.50 -18.27 -21.29
CA GLU A 493 -4.38 -19.22 -21.98
C GLU A 493 -5.37 -18.48 -22.89
N PHE A 494 -5.66 -19.05 -24.07
CA PHE A 494 -6.39 -18.36 -25.14
C PHE A 494 -7.68 -17.64 -24.67
N HIS A 495 -8.53 -18.32 -23.89
CA HIS A 495 -9.77 -17.74 -23.39
C HIS A 495 -9.54 -16.63 -22.35
N ASN A 496 -8.62 -16.85 -21.42
CA ASN A 496 -8.28 -15.90 -20.37
C ASN A 496 -7.59 -14.66 -20.93
N TRP A 497 -6.71 -14.83 -21.91
CA TRP A 497 -6.06 -13.73 -22.61
C TRP A 497 -7.06 -12.85 -23.37
N SER A 498 -8.03 -13.47 -24.04
CA SER A 498 -9.13 -12.74 -24.72
C SER A 498 -9.96 -11.91 -23.72
N ARG A 499 -10.34 -12.50 -22.58
CA ARG A 499 -11.05 -11.78 -21.50
C ARG A 499 -10.20 -10.65 -20.92
N PHE A 500 -8.94 -10.90 -20.63
CA PHE A 500 -8.01 -9.93 -20.07
C PHE A 500 -7.78 -8.73 -21.01
N THR A 501 -7.53 -8.97 -22.29
CA THR A 501 -7.36 -7.89 -23.28
C THR A 501 -8.63 -7.05 -23.45
N LYS A 502 -9.81 -7.68 -23.42
CA LYS A 502 -11.10 -6.98 -23.40
C LYS A 502 -11.24 -6.12 -22.14
N PHE A 503 -10.88 -6.66 -20.97
CA PHE A 503 -10.88 -5.93 -19.70
C PHE A 503 -9.94 -4.70 -19.72
N VAL A 504 -8.69 -4.85 -20.19
CA VAL A 504 -7.74 -3.73 -20.31
C VAL A 504 -8.29 -2.62 -21.21
N ARG A 505 -8.97 -2.99 -22.30
CA ARG A 505 -9.65 -2.06 -23.20
C ARG A 505 -10.84 -1.35 -22.56
N GLN A 506 -11.60 -2.02 -21.70
CA GLN A 506 -12.75 -1.43 -21.00
C GLN A 506 -12.34 -0.52 -19.85
N MET A 507 -11.21 -0.80 -19.21
CA MET A 507 -10.65 0.05 -18.15
C MET A 507 -10.02 1.32 -18.71
N SER A 508 -9.38 1.24 -19.88
CA SER A 508 -8.79 2.38 -20.57
C SER A 508 -9.85 3.13 -21.38
N ASP A 509 -9.78 4.46 -21.47
CA ASP A 509 -10.61 5.17 -22.46
C ASP A 509 -10.07 4.87 -23.87
N ALA A 510 -10.94 4.92 -24.88
CA ALA A 510 -10.58 4.51 -26.23
C ALA A 510 -9.41 5.32 -26.82
N ARG A 511 -9.26 6.61 -26.47
CA ARG A 511 -8.18 7.47 -26.98
C ARG A 511 -6.85 7.15 -26.31
N THR A 512 -6.85 6.97 -25.00
CA THR A 512 -5.70 6.55 -24.19
C THR A 512 -5.24 5.16 -24.58
N PHE A 513 -6.18 4.25 -24.87
CA PHE A 513 -5.86 2.92 -25.38
C PHE A 513 -5.14 2.99 -26.73
N LEU A 514 -5.69 3.72 -27.70
CA LEU A 514 -5.07 3.90 -29.03
C LEU A 514 -3.73 4.63 -28.95
N ALA A 515 -3.63 5.71 -28.17
CA ALA A 515 -2.37 6.44 -27.97
C ALA A 515 -1.26 5.54 -27.41
N ARG A 516 -1.59 4.62 -26.48
CA ARG A 516 -0.61 3.64 -25.97
C ARG A 516 -0.16 2.65 -27.04
N LEU A 517 -1.05 2.26 -27.96
CA LEU A 517 -0.68 1.39 -29.08
C LEU A 517 0.17 2.14 -30.13
N ASP A 518 -0.16 3.40 -30.42
CA ASP A 518 0.51 4.21 -31.45
C ASP A 518 1.90 4.67 -31.02
N VAL A 519 2.07 5.13 -29.77
CA VAL A 519 3.41 5.45 -29.21
C VAL A 519 4.34 4.24 -29.32
N ARG A 520 3.80 3.03 -29.14
CA ARG A 520 4.57 1.77 -29.23
C ARG A 520 4.89 1.38 -30.67
N ARG A 521 4.01 1.69 -31.65
CA ARG A 521 4.30 1.52 -33.09
C ARG A 521 5.40 2.49 -33.57
N GLY A 522 5.46 3.70 -33.02
CA GLY A 522 6.50 4.69 -33.36
C GLY A 522 7.90 4.34 -32.86
N GLN A 523 8.02 3.50 -31.81
CA GLN A 523 9.31 3.09 -31.22
C GLN A 523 9.85 1.76 -31.77
N GLN A 524 9.08 1.00 -32.57
CA GLN A 524 9.51 -0.29 -33.12
C GLN A 524 9.04 -0.47 -34.58
N TYR A 525 9.96 -0.39 -35.54
CA TYR A 525 9.85 -1.16 -36.79
C TYR A 525 10.11 -2.64 -36.45
N LEU A 526 9.10 -3.34 -35.93
CA LEU A 526 9.12 -4.79 -35.81
C LEU A 526 8.04 -5.40 -36.71
N SER A 527 8.50 -6.34 -37.54
CA SER A 527 7.72 -7.19 -38.44
C SER A 527 6.51 -7.79 -37.73
N SER A 528 5.39 -7.84 -38.46
CA SER A 528 4.11 -8.45 -38.08
C SER A 528 4.30 -9.89 -37.56
N MET A 529 4.58 -10.05 -36.27
CA MET A 529 4.54 -11.34 -35.60
C MET A 529 3.12 -11.58 -35.06
N SER A 530 2.51 -12.68 -35.49
CA SER A 530 1.18 -13.11 -35.06
C SER A 530 1.09 -13.23 -33.54
N VAL A 531 0.05 -12.65 -32.93
CA VAL A 531 -0.26 -12.73 -31.49
C VAL A 531 -0.30 -14.18 -31.00
N VAL A 532 -0.69 -15.11 -31.87
CA VAL A 532 -0.70 -16.56 -31.58
C VAL A 532 0.71 -17.10 -31.29
N TRP A 533 1.74 -16.58 -31.96
CA TRP A 533 3.12 -17.00 -31.78
C TRP A 533 3.73 -16.53 -30.44
N VAL A 534 3.35 -15.33 -29.99
CA VAL A 534 3.83 -14.76 -28.72
C VAL A 534 3.18 -15.49 -27.54
N VAL A 535 1.88 -15.77 -27.63
CA VAL A 535 1.12 -16.49 -26.60
C VAL A 535 1.64 -17.93 -26.42
N SER A 536 1.93 -18.66 -27.50
CA SER A 536 2.47 -20.03 -27.42
C SER A 536 3.81 -20.13 -26.68
N ARG A 537 4.67 -19.10 -26.75
CA ARG A 537 5.92 -19.05 -25.98
C ARG A 537 5.74 -18.56 -24.54
N ALA A 538 4.74 -17.71 -24.28
CA ALA A 538 4.38 -17.30 -22.92
C ALA A 538 3.79 -18.48 -22.12
N CYS A 539 3.10 -19.43 -22.77
CA CYS A 539 2.55 -20.64 -22.13
C CYS A 539 3.58 -21.65 -21.61
N ALA A 540 4.88 -21.44 -21.81
CA ALA A 540 5.95 -22.34 -21.32
C ALA A 540 6.28 -22.17 -19.81
N TYR A 541 5.31 -21.72 -19.00
CA TYR A 541 5.35 -21.93 -17.55
C TYR A 541 5.14 -23.42 -17.28
N THR A 542 6.22 -24.17 -17.18
CA THR A 542 6.28 -25.48 -16.54
C THR A 542 7.29 -25.42 -15.43
#